data_AF-A0A661AHF3-F1
#
_entry.id   AF-A0A661AHF3-F1
#
_cell.length_a   1.000
_cell.length_b   1.000
_cell.length_c   1.000
_cell.angle_alpha   90.00
_cell.angle_beta   90.00
_cell.angle_gamma   90.00
#
_symmetry.space_group_name_H-M   'P 1'
#
loop_
_entity.id
_entity.type
_entity.pdbx_description
1 polymer ?
#
loop_
_entity_poly.entity_id
_entity_poly.type
_entity_poly.pdbx_seq_one_letter_code
_entity_poly.pdbx_strand_id
1 'polypeptide(L)' 'MAHKKGVGSSRNGRDSNPKYLGVKHYGGEFVRAGTVIVRQ' A
#
# COMPACT_ATOMS: atom_id res chain seq x y z
N MET A 1 -24.83 -27.61 -28.90
CA MET A 1 -24.41 -26.43 -28.11
C MET A 1 -24.42 -26.79 -26.64
N ALA A 2 -23.26 -26.85 -25.99
CA ALA A 2 -23.16 -26.78 -24.54
C ALA A 2 -21.74 -26.33 -24.21
N HIS A 3 -21.46 -25.05 -24.48
CA HIS A 3 -20.21 -24.44 -24.10
C HIS A 3 -20.06 -24.52 -22.58
N LYS A 4 -18.91 -25.07 -22.15
CA LYS A 4 -18.43 -25.16 -20.77
C LYS A 4 -18.74 -23.84 -20.05
N LYS A 5 -19.57 -23.87 -18.98
CA LYS A 5 -19.87 -22.69 -18.16
C LYS A 5 -18.53 -22.05 -17.78
N GLY A 6 -18.31 -20.82 -18.26
CA GLY A 6 -17.03 -20.13 -18.18
C GLY A 6 -16.55 -20.02 -16.74
N VAL A 7 -15.38 -20.59 -16.46
CA VAL A 7 -14.58 -20.21 -15.29
C VAL A 7 -14.02 -18.83 -15.60
N GLY A 8 -14.62 -17.80 -15.01
CA GLY A 8 -14.10 -16.44 -15.07
C GLY A 8 -12.76 -16.38 -14.36
N SER A 9 -11.66 -16.40 -15.11
CA SER A 9 -10.35 -16.07 -14.56
C SER A 9 -10.34 -14.56 -14.29
N SER A 10 -10.33 -14.18 -13.02
CA SER A 10 -10.14 -12.78 -12.63
C SER A 10 -8.73 -12.34 -13.05
N ARG A 11 -8.66 -11.30 -13.87
CA ARG A 11 -7.41 -10.62 -14.28
C ARG A 11 -6.97 -9.55 -13.27
N ASN A 12 -7.67 -9.42 -12.15
CA ASN A 12 -7.43 -8.42 -11.12
C ASN A 12 -6.54 -9.04 -10.03
N GLY A 13 -5.24 -8.79 -10.13
CA GLY A 13 -4.24 -9.26 -9.16
C GLY A 13 -2.91 -8.49 -9.23
N ARG A 14 -2.90 -7.33 -9.89
CA ARG A 14 -1.74 -6.45 -9.92
C ARG A 14 -1.90 -5.46 -8.79
N ASP A 15 -0.94 -5.46 -7.88
CA ASP A 15 -0.79 -4.42 -6.89
C ASP A 15 0.63 -3.83 -6.98
N SER A 16 0.77 -2.60 -6.54
CA SER A 16 2.06 -1.92 -6.42
C SER A 16 2.65 -2.14 -5.04
N ASN A 17 3.97 -1.99 -4.91
CA ASN A 17 4.59 -2.03 -3.60
C ASN A 17 4.09 -0.87 -2.72
N PRO A 18 3.89 -1.09 -1.41
CA PRO A 18 3.49 -0.03 -0.51
C PRO A 18 4.59 1.03 -0.42
N LYS A 19 4.19 2.31 -0.39
CA LYS A 19 5.10 3.45 -0.30
C LYS A 19 5.43 3.87 1.14
N TYR A 20 4.87 3.15 2.12
CA TYR A 20 5.02 3.42 3.56
C TYR A 20 4.79 4.89 3.93
N LEU A 21 3.74 5.49 3.35
CA LEU A 21 3.30 6.85 3.70
C LEU A 21 2.76 6.87 5.15
N GLY A 22 2.69 8.05 5.74
CA GLY A 22 2.17 8.29 7.07
C GLY A 22 3.17 8.97 8.01
N VAL A 23 2.69 9.20 9.23
CA VAL A 23 3.44 9.81 10.33
C VAL A 23 4.54 8.85 10.79
N LYS A 24 5.73 9.39 11.05
CA LYS A 24 6.91 8.67 11.51
C LYS A 24 7.27 9.02 12.95
N HIS A 25 6.96 10.24 13.37
CA HIS A 25 7.09 10.70 14.75
C HIS A 25 5.87 11.50 15.18
N TYR A 26 5.34 11.19 16.36
CA TYR A 26 4.17 11.85 16.94
C TYR A 26 4.58 12.96 17.93
N GLY A 27 3.58 13.76 18.36
CA GLY A 27 3.82 14.86 19.29
C GLY A 27 4.40 14.38 20.62
N GLY A 28 5.45 15.05 21.10
CA GLY A 28 6.12 14.71 22.36
C GLY A 28 7.30 13.75 22.23
N GLU A 29 7.55 13.19 21.04
CA GLU A 29 8.72 12.36 20.80
C GLU A 29 9.99 13.22 20.58
N PHE A 30 11.09 12.78 21.17
CA PHE A 30 12.39 13.41 20.93
C PHE A 30 12.96 12.95 19.59
N VAL A 31 13.31 13.90 18.70
CA VAL A 31 13.91 13.61 17.39
C VAL A 31 15.23 14.35 17.21
N ARG A 32 16.13 13.73 16.45
CA ARG A 32 17.38 14.37 16.02
C ARG A 32 17.11 15.32 14.86
N ALA A 33 18.00 16.28 14.65
CA ALA A 33 17.94 17.15 13.49
C ALA A 33 18.02 16.34 12.19
N GLY A 34 17.15 16.64 11.22
CA GLY A 34 17.08 15.93 9.93
C GLY A 34 16.19 14.68 9.92
N THR A 35 15.56 14.31 11.04
CA THR A 35 14.58 13.21 11.06
C THR A 35 13.29 13.58 10.32
N VAL A 36 12.73 12.62 9.57
CA VAL A 36 11.45 12.77 8.87
C VAL A 36 10.29 12.60 9.85
N ILE A 37 9.38 13.58 9.92
CA ILE A 37 8.20 13.53 10.81
C ILE A 37 6.99 12.88 10.10
N VAL A 38 6.78 13.17 8.81
CA VAL A 38 5.70 12.59 7.99
C VAL A 38 6.23 12.29 6.60
N ARG A 39 5.80 11.17 6.01
CA ARG A 39 6.02 10.84 4.60
C ARG A 39 4.67 10.84 3.90
N GLN A 40 4.46 11.75 2.97
CA GLN A 40 3.20 11.90 2.21
C GLN A 40 3.46 11.70 0.72
#